data_AF-A0A4S4GQD7-F1
#
_entry.id   AF-A0A4S4GQD7-F1
#
_cell.length_a   1.000
_cell.length_b   1.000
_cell.length_c   1.000
_cell.angle_alpha   90.00
_cell.angle_beta   90.00
_cell.angle_gamma   90.00
#
_symmetry.space_group_name_H-M   'P 1'
#
loop_
_entity.id
_entity.type
_entity.pdbx_description
1 polymer ?
#
loop_
_entity_poly.entity_id
_entity_poly.type
_entity_poly.pdbx_seq_one_letter_code
_entity_poly.pdbx_strand_id
1 'polypeptide(L)' 'AYEPERVFDATGCGDTYMTGYLYMRNRGASCYDAGAFAAAMCTIKLGHSGPFAGTEEEVMRVMHVH' A
#
# COMPACT_ATOMS: atom_id res chain seq x y z
N ALA A 1 -0.92 -0.60 8.06
CA ALA A 1 -1.46 -1.50 7.03
C ALA A 1 -2.88 -1.84 7.44
N TYR A 2 -3.79 -1.99 6.47
CA TYR A 2 -5.14 -2.49 6.70
C TYR A 2 -5.11 -4.00 6.89
N GLU A 3 -6.17 -4.55 7.47
CA GLU A 3 -6.26 -6.00 7.74
C GLU A 3 -6.23 -6.78 6.41
N PRO A 4 -5.20 -7.61 6.16
CA PRO A 4 -5.12 -8.41 4.95
C PRO A 4 -5.97 -9.68 5.08
N GLU A 5 -6.63 -10.11 3.99
CA GLU A 5 -7.37 -11.39 3.97
C GLU A 5 -6.45 -12.60 4.23
N ARG A 6 -5.18 -12.51 3.83
CA ARG A 6 -4.16 -13.54 4.08
C ARG A 6 -2.76 -12.94 4.01
N VAL A 7 -1.89 -13.33 4.94
CA VAL A 7 -0.48 -12.91 4.95
C VAL A 7 0.39 -14.06 4.42
N PHE A 8 1.12 -13.80 3.34
CA PHE A 8 2.04 -14.74 2.72
C PHE A 8 3.52 -14.38 2.95
N ASP A 9 3.88 -13.11 2.78
CA ASP A 9 5.27 -12.64 2.88
C ASP A 9 5.33 -11.14 3.25
N ALA A 10 6.06 -10.81 4.31
CA ALA A 10 6.24 -9.43 4.77
C ALA A 10 7.49 -8.73 4.18
N THR A 11 8.33 -9.46 3.45
CA THR A 11 9.57 -8.93 2.88
C THR A 11 9.27 -7.83 1.84
N GLY A 12 10.02 -6.73 1.90
CA GLY A 12 9.86 -5.60 0.98
C GLY A 12 8.66 -4.68 1.30
N CYS A 13 7.96 -4.86 2.43
CA CYS A 13 6.88 -3.97 2.84
C CYS A 13 7.37 -2.55 3.15
N GLY A 14 8.60 -2.38 3.67
CA GLY A 14 9.18 -1.07 3.93
C GLY A 14 9.40 -0.25 2.66
N ASP A 15 9.99 -0.87 1.63
CA ASP A 15 10.18 -0.23 0.32
C ASP A 15 8.84 0.08 -0.34
N THR A 16 7.90 -0.89 -0.31
CA THR A 16 6.53 -0.72 -0.82
C THR A 16 5.82 0.46 -0.15
N TYR A 17 5.94 0.57 1.18
CA TYR A 17 5.38 1.69 1.93
C TYR A 17 5.98 3.02 1.47
N MET A 18 7.32 3.08 1.39
CA MET A 18 8.01 4.32 1.00
C MET A 18 7.66 4.73 -0.43
N THR A 19 7.55 3.78 -1.36
CA THR A 19 7.09 4.03 -2.74
C THR A 19 5.69 4.63 -2.76
N GLY A 20 4.72 4.00 -2.08
CA GLY A 20 3.35 4.52 -2.02
C GLY A 20 3.25 5.89 -1.35
N TYR A 21 4.04 6.12 -0.29
CA TYR A 21 4.07 7.39 0.41
C TYR A 21 4.62 8.51 -0.49
N LEU A 22 5.78 8.29 -1.11
CA LEU A 22 6.41 9.26 -2.00
C LEU A 22 5.56 9.53 -3.25
N TYR A 23 4.90 8.50 -3.79
CA TYR A 23 3.95 8.63 -4.90
C TYR A 23 2.87 9.67 -4.61
N MET A 24 2.20 9.55 -3.45
CA MET A 24 1.13 10.47 -3.06
C MET A 24 1.64 11.84 -2.64
N ARG A 25 2.80 11.90 -1.96
CA ARG A 25 3.45 13.18 -1.61
C ARG A 25 3.81 13.99 -2.86
N ASN A 26 4.32 13.34 -3.90
CA ASN A 26 4.64 13.98 -5.18
C ASN A 26 3.39 14.55 -5.88
N ARG A 27 2.19 14.01 -5.59
CA ARG A 27 0.89 14.50 -6.08
C ARG A 27 0.24 15.55 -5.18
N GLY A 28 0.95 16.02 -4.15
CA GLY A 28 0.46 17.06 -3.23
C GLY A 28 -0.46 16.55 -2.12
N ALA A 29 -0.57 15.22 -1.93
CA ALA A 29 -1.40 14.65 -0.87
C ALA A 29 -0.86 15.01 0.53
N SER A 30 -1.75 15.06 1.52
CA SER A 30 -1.35 15.23 2.91
C SER A 30 -0.49 14.05 3.39
N CYS A 31 0.27 14.23 4.47
CA CYS A 31 1.03 13.11 5.05
C CYS A 31 0.12 11.97 5.49
N TYR A 32 -1.10 12.29 5.93
CA TYR A 32 -2.11 11.30 6.32
C TYR A 32 -2.57 10.49 5.11
N ASP A 33 -3.00 11.15 4.03
CA ASP A 33 -3.49 10.47 2.82
C ASP A 33 -2.37 9.66 2.15
N ALA A 34 -1.15 10.19 2.15
CA ALA A 34 0.01 9.47 1.64
C ALA A 34 0.33 8.22 2.48
N GLY A 35 0.24 8.33 3.81
CA GLY A 35 0.41 7.19 4.71
C GLY A 35 -0.69 6.15 4.56
N ALA A 36 -1.94 6.59 4.40
CA ALA A 36 -3.10 5.71 4.17
C ALA A 36 -2.97 4.94 2.85
N PHE A 37 -2.57 5.61 1.77
CA PHE A 37 -2.31 4.97 0.49
C PHE A 37 -1.15 3.96 0.57
N ALA A 38 -0.04 4.35 1.20
CA ALA A 38 1.11 3.47 1.41
C ALA A 38 0.74 2.22 2.23
N ALA A 39 -0.07 2.39 3.27
CA ALA A 39 -0.56 1.30 4.10
C ALA A 39 -1.47 0.33 3.31
N ALA A 40 -2.31 0.83 2.41
CA ALA A 40 -3.13 0.02 1.51
C ALA A 40 -2.28 -0.75 0.50
N MET A 41 -1.25 -0.12 -0.05
CA MET A 41 -0.30 -0.76 -0.97
C MET A 41 0.44 -1.93 -0.29
N CYS A 42 0.86 -1.76 0.97
CA CYS A 42 1.44 -2.84 1.77
C CYS A 42 0.46 -3.99 2.03
N THR A 43 -0.82 -3.70 2.29
CA THR A 43 -1.84 -4.75 2.50
C THR A 43 -1.96 -5.67 1.28
N ILE A 44 -1.91 -5.12 0.07
CA ILE A 44 -1.89 -5.92 -1.17
C ILE A 44 -0.58 -6.72 -1.27
N LYS A 45 0.57 -6.09 -0.99
CA LYS A 45 1.89 -6.76 -1.02
C LYS A 45 1.98 -7.95 -0.07
N LEU A 46 1.34 -7.87 1.10
CA LEU A 46 1.32 -8.95 2.09
C LEU A 46 0.59 -10.21 1.59
N GLY A 47 -0.34 -10.05 0.64
CA GLY A 47 -1.12 -11.14 0.04
C GLY A 47 -0.34 -11.98 -0.98
N HIS A 48 0.86 -11.57 -1.39
CA HIS A 48 1.61 -12.23 -2.46
C HIS A 48 3.12 -12.25 -2.21
N SER A 49 3.78 -13.33 -2.61
CA SER A 49 5.24 -13.44 -2.63
C SER A 49 5.84 -12.77 -3.88
N GLY A 50 7.04 -12.20 -3.75
CA GLY A 50 7.71 -11.49 -4.85
C GLY A 50 7.38 -9.99 -4.92
N PRO A 51 7.78 -9.28 -6.00
CA PRO A 51 7.56 -7.84 -6.15
C PRO A 51 6.08 -7.42 -6.07
N PHE A 52 5.83 -6.15 -5.77
CA PHE A 52 4.48 -5.60 -5.85
C PHE A 52 3.91 -5.74 -7.27
N ALA A 53 2.67 -6.24 -7.38
CA ALA A 53 2.02 -6.55 -8.65
C ALA A 53 0.57 -6.02 -8.75
N GLY A 54 0.17 -5.09 -7.87
CA GLY A 54 -1.17 -4.51 -7.88
C GLY A 54 -1.29 -3.22 -8.68
N THR A 55 -2.51 -2.68 -8.80
CA THR A 55 -2.81 -1.41 -9.48
C THR A 55 -3.15 -0.28 -8.49
N GLU A 56 -3.11 0.97 -8.95
CA GLU A 56 -3.55 2.12 -8.14
C GLU A 56 -5.02 1.97 -7.72
N GLU A 57 -5.90 1.52 -8.62
CA GLU A 57 -7.31 1.30 -8.31
C GLU A 57 -7.51 0.25 -7.19
N GLU A 58 -6.68 -0.80 -7.16
CA GLU A 58 -6.70 -1.78 -6.09
C GLU A 58 -6.29 -1.18 -4.74
N VAL A 59 -5.24 -0.34 -4.74
CA VAL A 59 -4.80 0.37 -3.54
C VAL A 59 -5.90 1.30 -3.04
N MET A 60 -6.54 2.06 -3.93
CA MET A 60 -7.64 2.97 -3.59
C MET A 60 -8.86 2.22 -3.07
N ARG A 61 -9.17 1.03 -3.60
CA ARG A 61 -10.21 0.17 -3.04
C ARG A 61 -9.89 -0.23 -1.60
N VAL A 62 -8.66 -0.70 -1.32
CA VAL A 62 -8.26 -1.06 0.05
C VAL A 62 -8.30 0.14 0.99
N MET A 63 -7.89 1.32 0.53
CA MET A 63 -7.86 2.55 1.33
C MET A 63 -9.26 3.07 1.71
N HIS A 64 -10.27 2.92 0.83
CA HIS A 64 -11.61 3.47 1.04
C HIS A 64 -12.65 2.47 1.58
N VAL A 65 -12.27 1.21 1.79
CA VAL A 65 -13.17 0.17 2.33
C VAL A 65 -13.28 0.24 3.87
N HIS A 66 -12.63 1.20 4.51
CA HIS A 66 -12.73 1.52 5.95
C HIS A 66 -13.05 3.01 6.15
#